data_AF-A0A7S3V277-F1
#
_entry.id   AF-A0A7S3V277-F1
#
_cell.length_a   1.000
_cell.length_b   1.000
_cell.length_c   1.000
_cell.angle_alpha   90.00
_cell.angle_beta   90.00
_cell.angle_gamma   90.00
#
_symmetry.space_group_name_H-M   'P 1'
#
loop_
_entity.id
_entity.type
_entity.pdbx_description
1 polymer ?
#
loop_
_entity_poly.entity_id
_entity_poly.type
_entity_poly.pdbx_seq_one_letter_code
_entity_poly.pdbx_strand_id
1 'polypeptide(L)'
;IGKNGYTFVDLPPRKKLSLADMKWELMNEKEKIAEKTRITLSLKGASNTKSTLEHFLRLVQIGAPKDYAIKLGSYIIGIIAQSRLLIDSTLITSGMMACVFSQESRKDRAKKFLSLCGWAGVYGIASAILEQGLDQIQGDLKLDFHESLSKNLQKRYMEKGRFYKLLELNPENRISDPSQRIVSDVKDLSEQLVDMLPLVKPVITIAWLARRIHTLVGFKATFSFLAYLGLGVALIRTIMPNFKAIVTKERQLEGKYKFVHNRVQTHAESIAFFWWR
;
A
#
# COMPACT_ATOMS: atom_id res chain seq x y z
N ILE A 1 2.29 -66.70 16.94
CA ILE A 1 2.89 -65.44 16.43
C ILE A 1 1.83 -64.34 16.55
N GLY A 2 2.17 -63.21 17.19
CA GLY A 2 1.43 -61.93 17.21
C GLY A 2 0.31 -61.83 18.25
N LYS A 3 0.55 -61.38 19.49
CA LYS A 3 0.71 -59.98 19.95
C LYS A 3 -0.40 -59.03 19.47
N ASN A 4 -1.40 -58.79 20.29
CA ASN A 4 -2.11 -57.51 20.35
C ASN A 4 -2.15 -57.05 21.80
N GLY A 5 -1.13 -56.28 22.18
CA GLY A 5 -1.07 -55.57 23.45
C GLY A 5 -1.84 -54.27 23.33
N TYR A 6 -3.00 -54.20 23.98
CA TYR A 6 -3.65 -52.93 24.29
C TYR A 6 -3.12 -52.49 25.65
N THR A 7 -2.12 -51.60 25.64
CA THR A 7 -1.70 -50.86 26.84
C THR A 7 -2.81 -49.90 27.22
N PHE A 8 -3.50 -50.20 28.33
CA PHE A 8 -4.36 -49.27 29.05
C PHE A 8 -3.53 -48.02 29.41
N VAL A 9 -3.95 -46.87 28.89
CA VAL A 9 -3.44 -45.57 29.33
C VAL A 9 -4.07 -45.30 30.69
N ASP A 10 -3.30 -45.43 31.77
CA ASP A 10 -3.72 -45.11 33.13
C ASP A 10 -4.21 -43.66 33.19
N LEU A 11 -5.50 -43.49 33.50
CA LEU A 11 -6.09 -42.20 33.82
C LEU A 11 -5.65 -41.82 35.25
N PRO A 12 -5.14 -40.60 35.49
CA PRO A 12 -4.72 -40.20 36.82
C PRO A 12 -5.91 -40.18 37.80
N PRO A 13 -5.67 -40.40 39.10
CA PRO A 13 -6.74 -40.51 40.10
C PRO A 13 -7.53 -39.20 40.18
N ARG A 14 -8.86 -39.27 40.01
CA ARG A 14 -9.76 -38.11 40.18
C ARG A 14 -9.68 -37.61 41.62
N LYS A 15 -8.92 -36.54 41.84
CA LYS A 15 -9.13 -35.66 43.01
C LYS A 15 -10.59 -35.23 43.02
N LYS A 16 -11.28 -35.33 44.17
CA LYS A 16 -12.60 -34.70 44.37
C LYS A 16 -12.41 -33.19 44.41
N LEU A 17 -12.24 -32.58 43.23
CA LEU A 17 -12.19 -31.13 43.07
C LEU A 17 -13.62 -30.59 43.11
N SER A 18 -13.82 -29.46 43.80
CA SER A 18 -15.12 -28.78 43.83
C SER A 18 -15.54 -28.40 42.41
N LEU A 19 -16.85 -28.40 42.14
CA LEU A 19 -17.42 -28.07 40.83
C LEU A 19 -16.98 -26.67 40.34
N ALA A 20 -16.68 -25.77 41.29
CA ALA A 20 -16.12 -24.45 41.04
C ALA A 20 -14.66 -24.51 40.53
N ASP A 21 -13.83 -25.36 41.13
CA ASP A 21 -12.41 -25.51 40.76
C ASP A 21 -12.25 -26.14 39.38
N MET A 22 -13.06 -27.16 39.07
CA MET A 22 -13.13 -27.76 37.73
C MET A 22 -13.54 -26.74 36.66
N LYS A 23 -14.50 -25.87 36.98
CA LYS A 23 -14.95 -24.82 36.06
C LYS A 23 -13.84 -23.78 35.84
N TRP A 24 -13.09 -23.44 36.89
CA TRP A 24 -11.98 -22.49 36.82
C TRP A 24 -10.81 -23.04 35.98
N GLU A 25 -10.46 -24.32 36.16
CA GLU A 25 -9.44 -25.00 35.34
C GLU A 25 -9.85 -25.10 33.87
N LEU A 26 -11.09 -25.48 33.58
CA LEU A 26 -11.62 -25.54 32.20
C LEU A 26 -11.63 -24.17 31.51
N MET A 27 -11.94 -23.09 32.25
CA MET A 27 -11.90 -21.73 31.70
C MET A 27 -10.46 -21.32 31.38
N ASN A 28 -9.52 -21.59 32.29
CA ASN A 28 -8.10 -21.26 32.10
C ASN A 28 -7.46 -22.08 30.97
N GLU A 29 -7.85 -23.35 30.81
CA GLU A 29 -7.38 -24.20 29.72
C GLU A 29 -7.94 -23.75 28.35
N LYS A 30 -9.23 -23.35 28.30
CA LYS A 30 -9.82 -22.73 27.10
C LYS A 30 -9.14 -21.43 26.72
N GLU A 31 -8.79 -20.60 27.71
CA GLU A 31 -8.08 -19.33 27.48
C GLU A 31 -6.68 -19.57 26.91
N LYS A 32 -5.93 -20.53 27.49
CA LYS A 32 -4.61 -20.96 26.97
C LYS A 32 -4.69 -21.53 25.56
N ILE A 33 -5.71 -22.33 25.24
CA ILE A 33 -5.92 -22.86 23.89
C ILE A 33 -6.26 -21.74 22.91
N ALA A 34 -7.13 -20.80 23.30
CA ALA A 34 -7.49 -19.65 22.48
C ALA A 34 -6.29 -18.74 22.19
N GLU A 35 -5.45 -18.50 23.19
CA GLU A 35 -4.23 -17.70 23.06
C GLU A 35 -3.19 -18.39 22.17
N LYS A 36 -2.95 -19.69 22.37
CA LYS A 36 -2.07 -20.49 21.49
C LYS A 36 -2.57 -20.50 20.05
N THR A 37 -3.88 -20.58 19.84
CA THR A 37 -4.49 -20.50 18.50
C THR A 37 -4.31 -19.12 17.86
N ARG A 38 -4.48 -18.03 18.62
CA ARG A 38 -4.22 -16.66 18.14
C ARG A 38 -2.76 -16.44 17.76
N ILE A 39 -1.82 -16.92 18.58
CA ILE A 39 -0.39 -16.82 18.30
C ILE A 39 -0.03 -17.60 17.03
N THR A 40 -0.56 -18.81 16.88
CA THR A 40 -0.31 -19.65 15.69
C THR A 40 -0.89 -19.03 14.41
N LEU A 41 -2.09 -18.42 14.48
CA LEU A 41 -2.68 -17.66 13.38
C LEU A 41 -1.88 -16.39 13.05
N SER A 42 -1.39 -15.67 14.06
CA SER A 42 -0.55 -14.48 13.87
C SER A 42 0.78 -14.82 13.21
N LEU A 43 1.45 -15.88 13.67
CA LEU A 43 2.70 -16.39 13.08
C LEU A 43 2.49 -16.92 11.66
N LYS A 44 1.38 -17.63 11.39
CA LYS A 44 1.03 -18.09 10.04
C LYS A 44 0.71 -16.92 9.12
N GLY A 45 0.06 -15.87 9.62
CA GLY A 45 -0.17 -14.61 8.91
C GLY A 45 1.14 -13.89 8.57
N ALA A 46 2.08 -13.82 9.51
CA ALA A 46 3.41 -13.19 9.35
C ALA A 46 4.34 -13.97 8.40
N SER A 47 4.31 -15.31 8.47
CA SER A 47 5.01 -16.22 7.57
C SER A 47 4.49 -16.10 6.13
N ASN A 48 3.17 -16.09 5.96
CA ASN A 48 2.55 -15.97 4.65
C ASN A 48 2.81 -14.58 4.04
N THR A 49 2.87 -13.51 4.86
CA THR A 49 3.16 -12.15 4.36
C THR A 49 4.55 -12.04 3.75
N LYS A 50 5.58 -12.59 4.39
CA LYS A 50 6.95 -12.58 3.82
C LYS A 50 7.01 -13.34 2.49
N SER A 51 6.39 -14.52 2.43
CA SER A 51 6.33 -15.30 1.19
C SER A 51 5.54 -14.57 0.10
N THR A 52 4.40 -13.95 0.41
CA THR A 52 3.64 -13.16 -0.56
C THR A 52 4.40 -11.94 -1.07
N LEU A 53 5.20 -11.29 -0.21
CA LEU A 53 6.05 -10.17 -0.61
C LEU A 53 7.17 -10.62 -1.55
N GLU A 54 7.76 -11.79 -1.30
CA GLU A 54 8.78 -12.35 -2.19
C GLU A 54 8.19 -12.67 -3.57
N HIS A 55 7.01 -13.29 -3.63
CA HIS A 55 6.31 -13.53 -4.89
C HIS A 55 5.95 -12.22 -5.61
N PHE A 56 5.52 -11.21 -4.87
CA PHE A 56 5.24 -9.88 -5.41
C PHE A 56 6.49 -9.20 -5.97
N LEU A 57 7.60 -9.20 -5.22
CA LEU A 57 8.87 -8.64 -5.66
C LEU A 57 9.40 -9.36 -6.90
N ARG A 58 9.27 -10.69 -6.96
CA ARG A 58 9.60 -11.47 -8.16
C ARG A 58 8.72 -11.07 -9.35
N LEU A 59 7.42 -10.83 -9.16
CA LEU A 59 6.53 -10.37 -10.22
C LEU A 59 6.92 -8.97 -10.72
N VAL A 60 7.21 -8.04 -9.80
CA VAL A 60 7.69 -6.70 -10.13
C VAL A 60 9.02 -6.75 -10.88
N GLN A 61 9.94 -7.62 -10.46
CA GLN A 61 11.25 -7.78 -11.09
C GLN A 61 11.15 -8.44 -12.48
N ILE A 62 10.19 -9.33 -12.70
CA ILE A 62 9.90 -9.92 -14.02
C ILE A 62 9.23 -8.90 -14.95
N GLY A 63 8.43 -7.98 -14.39
CA GLY A 63 7.73 -6.93 -15.13
C GLY A 63 8.52 -5.65 -15.32
N ALA A 64 9.66 -5.47 -14.66
CA ALA A 64 10.43 -4.23 -14.71
C ALA A 64 10.97 -3.97 -16.13
N PRO A 65 10.62 -2.83 -16.78
CA PRO A 65 11.15 -2.48 -18.09
C PRO A 65 12.66 -2.20 -18.02
N LYS A 66 13.38 -2.40 -19.12
CA LYS A 66 14.85 -2.22 -19.17
C LYS A 66 15.30 -0.80 -18.83
N ASP A 67 14.47 0.21 -19.13
CA ASP A 67 14.75 1.63 -18.89
C ASP A 67 14.22 2.16 -17.55
N TYR A 68 13.67 1.28 -16.70
CA TYR A 68 13.07 1.64 -15.40
C TYR A 68 14.05 2.39 -14.48
N ALA A 69 15.30 1.94 -14.42
CA ALA A 69 16.31 2.52 -13.53
C ALA A 69 16.62 3.99 -13.87
N ILE A 70 16.63 4.33 -15.17
CA ILE A 70 16.91 5.69 -15.63
C ILE A 70 15.72 6.60 -15.32
N LYS A 71 14.49 6.15 -15.61
CA LYS A 71 13.26 6.92 -15.33
C LYS A 71 13.02 7.11 -13.83
N LEU A 72 13.30 6.09 -13.02
CA LEU A 72 13.28 6.25 -11.56
C LEU A 72 14.35 7.22 -11.07
N GLY A 73 15.57 7.11 -11.61
CA GLY A 73 16.67 8.00 -11.26
C GLY A 73 16.33 9.47 -11.54
N SER A 74 15.77 9.77 -12.73
CA SER A 74 15.32 11.12 -13.07
C SER A 74 14.17 11.59 -12.18
N TYR A 75 13.23 10.71 -11.82
CA TYR A 75 12.15 11.02 -10.89
C TYR A 75 12.67 11.38 -9.48
N ILE A 76 13.61 10.61 -8.94
CA ILE A 76 14.22 10.88 -7.62
C ILE A 76 14.98 12.21 -7.65
N ILE A 77 15.76 12.47 -8.70
CA ILE A 77 16.46 13.75 -8.89
C ILE A 77 15.44 14.89 -8.96
N GLY A 78 14.33 14.71 -9.68
CA GLY A 78 13.26 15.70 -9.78
C GLY A 78 12.57 15.98 -8.44
N ILE A 79 12.32 14.96 -7.61
CA ILE A 79 11.80 15.16 -6.23
C ILE A 79 12.79 15.94 -5.38
N ILE A 80 14.09 15.64 -5.46
CA ILE A 80 15.12 16.38 -4.74
C ILE A 80 15.13 17.84 -5.20
N ALA A 81 15.10 18.09 -6.51
CA ALA A 81 15.03 19.43 -7.07
C ALA A 81 13.76 20.18 -6.62
N GLN A 82 12.59 19.54 -6.68
CA GLN A 82 11.33 20.12 -6.20
C GLN A 82 11.41 20.47 -4.71
N SER A 83 11.96 19.58 -3.87
CA SER A 83 12.13 19.84 -2.44
C SER A 83 13.04 21.05 -2.19
N ARG A 84 14.10 21.24 -2.98
CA ARG A 84 14.97 22.42 -2.89
C ARG A 84 14.26 23.71 -3.28
N LEU A 85 13.52 23.71 -4.39
CA LEU A 85 12.77 24.89 -4.82
C LEU A 85 11.70 25.29 -3.81
N LEU A 86 11.02 24.33 -3.17
CA LEU A 86 10.06 24.62 -2.11
C LEU A 86 10.76 25.29 -0.91
N ILE A 87 11.93 24.79 -0.51
CA ILE A 87 12.74 25.40 0.57
C ILE A 87 13.14 26.82 0.20
N ASP A 88 13.68 27.03 -1.00
CA ASP A 88 14.14 28.35 -1.45
C ASP A 88 12.97 29.34 -1.55
N SER A 89 11.81 28.88 -2.02
CA SER A 89 10.57 29.66 -2.07
C SER A 89 10.09 30.06 -0.67
N THR A 90 10.15 29.16 0.32
CA THR A 90 9.83 29.50 1.71
C THR A 90 10.82 30.51 2.31
N LEU A 91 12.10 30.42 1.95
CA LEU A 91 13.12 31.35 2.42
C LEU A 91 12.90 32.76 1.84
N ILE A 92 12.60 32.86 0.53
CA ILE A 92 12.25 34.13 -0.12
C ILE A 92 11.00 34.73 0.53
N THR A 93 9.96 33.92 0.77
CA THR A 93 8.74 34.37 1.44
C THR A 93 9.02 34.90 2.84
N SER A 94 9.87 34.21 3.61
CA SER A 94 10.30 34.69 4.94
C SER A 94 11.12 35.99 4.88
N GLY A 95 11.97 36.14 3.85
CA GLY A 95 12.73 37.37 3.59
C GLY A 95 11.85 38.54 3.17
N MET A 96 10.77 38.29 2.42
CA MET A 96 9.75 39.28 2.09
C MET A 96 9.06 39.79 3.37
N MET A 97 8.66 38.89 4.27
CA MET A 97 8.08 39.26 5.56
C MET A 97 9.05 40.10 6.40
N ALA A 98 10.33 39.73 6.45
CA ALA A 98 11.34 40.50 7.18
C ALA A 98 11.51 41.93 6.60
N CYS A 99 11.46 42.10 5.28
CA CYS A 99 11.54 43.42 4.64
C CYS A 99 10.30 44.30 4.90
N VAL A 100 9.13 43.68 5.09
CA VAL A 100 7.90 44.41 5.43
C VAL A 100 7.98 44.99 6.85
N PHE A 101 8.56 44.23 7.79
CA PHE A 101 8.75 44.68 9.19
C PHE A 101 10.04 45.48 9.41
N SER A 102 10.93 45.58 8.42
CA SER A 102 12.20 46.29 8.61
C SER A 102 11.99 47.80 8.73
N GLN A 103 12.68 48.41 9.68
CA GLN A 103 12.61 49.85 9.96
C GLN A 103 13.49 50.69 9.00
N GLU A 104 13.76 50.17 7.80
CA GLU A 104 14.68 50.79 6.84
C GLU A 104 14.00 51.87 5.98
N SER A 105 14.78 52.68 5.25
CA SER A 105 14.24 53.79 4.44
C SER A 105 13.22 53.30 3.39
N ARG A 106 12.12 54.06 3.21
CA ARG A 106 10.94 53.67 2.39
C ARG A 106 11.31 53.28 0.96
N LYS A 107 12.30 53.95 0.35
CA LYS A 107 12.73 53.68 -1.04
C LYS A 107 13.51 52.38 -1.18
N ASP A 108 14.36 52.05 -0.21
CA ASP A 108 15.21 50.86 -0.25
C ASP A 108 14.42 49.59 0.09
N ARG A 109 13.42 49.69 0.97
CA ARG A 109 12.47 48.60 1.25
C ARG A 109 11.67 48.21 0.01
N ALA A 110 11.11 49.19 -0.70
CA ALA A 110 10.29 48.94 -1.88
C ALA A 110 11.11 48.26 -3.00
N LYS A 111 12.36 48.67 -3.21
CA LYS A 111 13.27 48.05 -4.20
C LYS A 111 13.64 46.61 -3.81
N LYS A 112 14.05 46.37 -2.56
CA LYS A 112 14.38 45.01 -2.07
C LYS A 112 13.16 44.08 -2.14
N PHE A 113 12.00 44.56 -1.73
CA PHE A 113 10.75 43.80 -1.77
C PHE A 113 10.34 43.46 -3.21
N LEU A 114 10.40 44.43 -4.13
CA LEU A 114 10.05 44.19 -5.54
C LEU A 114 11.01 43.19 -6.20
N SER A 115 12.32 43.27 -5.89
CA SER A 115 13.30 42.29 -6.36
C SER A 115 13.00 40.88 -5.83
N LEU A 116 12.63 40.75 -4.56
CA LEU A 116 12.24 39.45 -3.96
C LEU A 116 10.94 38.91 -4.57
N CYS A 117 9.95 39.76 -4.86
CA CYS A 117 8.75 39.35 -5.59
C CYS A 117 9.07 38.82 -6.99
N GLY A 118 10.00 39.47 -7.69
CA GLY A 118 10.50 39.00 -8.99
C GLY A 118 11.12 37.61 -8.89
N TRP A 119 12.01 37.40 -7.91
CA TRP A 119 12.60 36.08 -7.65
C TRP A 119 11.54 35.04 -7.28
N ALA A 120 10.59 35.37 -6.40
CA ALA A 120 9.50 34.47 -6.03
C ALA A 120 8.68 34.01 -7.26
N GLY A 121 8.42 34.90 -8.21
CA GLY A 121 7.78 34.57 -9.48
C GLY A 121 8.58 33.58 -10.31
N VAL A 122 9.90 33.79 -10.45
CA VAL A 122 10.79 32.88 -11.18
C VAL A 122 10.81 31.49 -10.54
N TYR A 123 10.95 31.40 -9.21
CA TYR A 123 10.92 30.12 -8.48
C TYR A 123 9.56 29.44 -8.58
N GLY A 124 8.46 30.20 -8.56
CA GLY A 124 7.11 29.66 -8.73
C GLY A 124 6.92 29.01 -10.10
N ILE A 125 7.35 29.69 -11.17
CA ILE A 125 7.30 29.14 -12.54
C ILE A 125 8.17 27.89 -12.66
N ALA A 126 9.40 27.93 -12.15
CA ALA A 126 10.30 26.78 -12.16
C ALA A 126 9.71 25.57 -11.40
N SER A 127 9.07 25.81 -10.26
CA SER A 127 8.38 24.77 -9.49
C SER A 127 7.22 24.15 -10.27
N ALA A 128 6.41 24.95 -10.96
CA ALA A 128 5.28 24.47 -11.75
C ALA A 128 5.73 23.58 -12.92
N ILE A 129 6.81 23.97 -13.62
CA ILE A 129 7.37 23.18 -14.73
C ILE A 129 7.89 21.83 -14.22
N LEU A 130 8.60 21.81 -13.09
CA LEU A 130 9.12 20.58 -12.52
C LEU A 130 8.00 19.67 -12.00
N GLU A 131 6.95 20.23 -11.41
CA GLU A 131 5.79 19.46 -10.99
C GLU A 131 5.12 18.78 -12.17
N GLN A 132 4.85 19.53 -13.25
CA GLN A 132 4.30 18.97 -14.47
C GLN A 132 5.22 17.91 -15.10
N GLY A 133 6.55 18.12 -15.09
CA GLY A 133 7.52 17.15 -15.59
C GLY A 133 7.56 15.86 -14.76
N LEU A 134 7.44 15.96 -13.43
CA LEU A 134 7.35 14.80 -12.54
C LEU A 134 6.07 13.99 -12.81
N ASP A 135 4.94 14.66 -13.05
CA ASP A 135 3.68 14.00 -13.38
C ASP A 135 3.74 13.28 -14.74
N GLN A 136 4.43 13.87 -15.73
CA GLN A 136 4.69 13.21 -17.02
C GLN A 136 5.54 11.95 -16.85
N ILE A 137 6.66 12.03 -16.12
CA ILE A 137 7.52 10.86 -15.85
C ILE A 137 6.73 9.78 -15.11
N GLN A 138 5.86 10.17 -14.17
CA GLN A 138 5.00 9.25 -13.46
C GLN A 138 3.99 8.56 -14.41
N GLY A 139 3.37 9.32 -15.32
CA GLY A 139 2.47 8.77 -16.34
C GLY A 139 3.17 7.77 -17.26
N ASP A 140 4.35 8.12 -17.76
CA ASP A 140 5.17 7.23 -18.60
C ASP A 140 5.56 5.96 -17.86
N LEU A 141 5.91 6.07 -16.57
CA LEU A 141 6.28 4.92 -15.75
C LEU A 141 5.11 3.96 -15.54
N LYS A 142 3.87 4.49 -15.39
CA LYS A 142 2.66 3.66 -15.30
C LYS A 142 2.47 2.85 -16.59
N LEU A 143 2.58 3.52 -17.74
CA LEU A 143 2.39 2.90 -19.05
C LEU A 143 3.45 1.84 -19.33
N ASP A 144 4.73 2.15 -19.13
CA ASP A 144 5.82 1.21 -19.35
C ASP A 144 5.69 -0.03 -18.47
N PHE A 145 5.33 0.16 -17.20
CA PHE A 145 5.15 -0.94 -16.26
C PHE A 145 3.95 -1.81 -16.64
N HIS A 146 2.83 -1.17 -17.03
CA HIS A 146 1.65 -1.88 -17.54
C HIS A 146 1.96 -2.70 -18.79
N GLU A 147 2.63 -2.10 -19.78
CA GLU A 147 2.95 -2.75 -21.05
C GLU A 147 3.92 -3.92 -20.86
N SER A 148 4.99 -3.69 -20.09
CA SER A 148 6.00 -4.71 -19.82
C SER A 148 5.41 -5.88 -19.04
N LEU A 149 4.62 -5.62 -17.99
CA LEU A 149 4.00 -6.68 -17.19
C LEU A 149 2.95 -7.45 -18.00
N SER A 150 2.11 -6.75 -18.77
CA SER A 150 1.09 -7.36 -19.63
C SER A 150 1.72 -8.26 -20.70
N LYS A 151 2.73 -7.78 -21.43
CA LYS A 151 3.43 -8.57 -22.46
C LYS A 151 4.10 -9.80 -21.86
N ASN A 152 4.76 -9.67 -20.71
CA ASN A 152 5.44 -10.78 -20.04
C ASN A 152 4.46 -11.83 -19.51
N LEU A 153 3.34 -11.42 -18.91
CA LEU A 153 2.30 -12.35 -18.44
C LEU A 153 1.60 -13.03 -19.60
N GLN A 154 1.24 -12.29 -20.66
CA GLN A 154 0.58 -12.84 -21.84
C GLN A 154 1.47 -13.85 -22.58
N LYS A 155 2.77 -13.56 -22.74
CA LYS A 155 3.74 -14.51 -23.30
C LYS A 155 3.80 -15.80 -22.48
N ARG A 156 3.83 -15.70 -21.15
CA ARG A 156 3.83 -16.86 -20.26
C ARG A 156 2.51 -17.63 -20.32
N TYR A 157 1.39 -16.94 -20.40
CA TYR A 157 0.07 -17.54 -20.51
C TYR A 157 -0.07 -18.40 -21.77
N MET A 158 0.41 -17.92 -22.92
CA MET A 158 0.32 -18.62 -24.21
C MET A 158 1.38 -19.72 -24.40
N GLU A 159 2.52 -19.64 -23.72
CA GLU A 159 3.59 -20.62 -23.90
C GLU A 159 3.25 -22.00 -23.30
N LYS A 160 3.60 -23.07 -24.05
CA LYS A 160 3.49 -24.50 -23.67
C LYS A 160 2.08 -24.97 -23.30
N GLY A 161 1.04 -24.40 -23.91
CA GLY A 161 -0.35 -24.78 -23.64
C GLY A 161 -0.77 -24.55 -22.19
N ARG A 162 -0.08 -23.65 -21.47
CA ARG A 162 -0.38 -23.34 -20.06
C ARG A 162 -1.77 -22.76 -19.88
N PHE A 163 -2.31 -22.08 -20.89
CA PHE A 163 -3.70 -21.63 -20.90
C PHE A 163 -4.66 -22.80 -20.57
N TYR A 164 -4.48 -23.96 -21.20
CA TYR A 164 -5.36 -25.11 -21.01
C TYR A 164 -5.22 -25.68 -19.59
N LYS A 165 -3.97 -25.77 -19.09
CA LYS A 165 -3.71 -26.21 -17.72
C LYS A 165 -4.33 -25.29 -16.66
N LEU A 166 -4.36 -23.98 -16.92
CA LEU A 166 -4.93 -22.99 -16.01
C LEU A 166 -6.46 -23.02 -15.98
N LEU A 167 -7.11 -23.34 -17.11
CA LEU A 167 -8.57 -23.43 -17.21
C LEU A 167 -9.11 -24.79 -16.76
N GLU A 168 -8.45 -25.90 -17.15
CA GLU A 168 -9.01 -27.25 -17.02
C GLU A 168 -8.39 -28.07 -15.85
N LEU A 169 -7.10 -27.87 -15.56
CA LEU A 169 -6.32 -28.71 -14.62
C LEU A 169 -6.09 -28.05 -13.26
N ASN A 170 -6.94 -27.11 -12.86
CA ASN A 170 -6.79 -26.36 -11.62
C ASN A 170 -7.67 -26.97 -10.50
N PRO A 171 -7.16 -27.91 -9.67
CA PRO A 171 -7.97 -28.70 -8.73
C PRO A 171 -8.66 -27.89 -7.62
N GLU A 172 -8.27 -26.63 -7.40
CA GLU A 172 -8.86 -25.76 -6.37
C GLU A 172 -9.71 -24.59 -6.92
N ASN A 173 -9.90 -24.48 -8.25
CA ASN A 173 -10.55 -23.31 -8.88
C ASN A 173 -10.06 -21.96 -8.31
N ARG A 174 -8.76 -21.91 -7.97
CA ARG A 174 -8.15 -20.88 -7.12
C ARG A 174 -8.12 -19.49 -7.77
N ILE A 175 -8.18 -19.44 -9.10
CA ILE A 175 -8.06 -18.23 -9.91
C ILE A 175 -9.26 -18.20 -10.86
N SER A 176 -10.29 -17.44 -10.50
CA SER A 176 -11.41 -17.13 -11.39
C SER A 176 -10.94 -16.22 -12.53
N ASP A 177 -11.24 -16.60 -13.77
CA ASP A 177 -11.02 -15.80 -14.99
C ASP A 177 -9.59 -15.25 -15.17
N PRO A 178 -8.60 -16.11 -15.45
CA PRO A 178 -7.19 -15.71 -15.55
C PRO A 178 -6.94 -14.65 -16.63
N SER A 179 -7.66 -14.70 -17.75
CA SER A 179 -7.56 -13.69 -18.81
C SER A 179 -7.99 -12.30 -18.33
N GLN A 180 -9.10 -12.21 -17.59
CA GLN A 180 -9.59 -10.95 -17.03
C GLN A 180 -8.61 -10.37 -16.01
N ARG A 181 -8.04 -11.22 -15.15
CA ARG A 181 -7.05 -10.77 -14.16
C ARG A 181 -5.76 -10.26 -14.81
N ILE A 182 -5.30 -10.89 -15.90
CA ILE A 182 -4.13 -10.41 -16.64
C ILE A 182 -4.38 -9.03 -17.24
N VAL A 183 -5.61 -8.67 -17.59
CA VAL A 183 -5.93 -7.34 -18.16
C VAL A 183 -6.20 -6.32 -17.06
N SER A 184 -7.13 -6.60 -16.16
CA SER A 184 -7.60 -5.65 -15.15
C SER A 184 -6.63 -5.51 -13.98
N ASP A 185 -6.26 -6.63 -13.35
CA ASP A 185 -5.46 -6.57 -12.11
C ASP A 185 -4.04 -6.08 -12.39
N VAL A 186 -3.49 -6.38 -13.57
CA VAL A 186 -2.17 -5.90 -14.00
C VAL A 186 -2.16 -4.40 -14.19
N LYS A 187 -3.23 -3.84 -14.77
CA LYS A 187 -3.41 -2.40 -14.90
C LYS A 187 -3.48 -1.75 -13.52
N ASP A 188 -4.38 -2.21 -12.67
CA ASP A 188 -4.56 -1.66 -11.32
C ASP A 188 -3.27 -1.75 -10.49
N LEU A 189 -2.53 -2.87 -10.60
CA LEU A 189 -1.26 -3.06 -9.92
C LEU A 189 -0.18 -2.09 -10.42
N SER A 190 -0.10 -1.87 -11.74
CA SER A 190 0.87 -0.93 -12.33
C SER A 190 0.60 0.51 -11.91
N GLU A 191 -0.66 0.93 -11.91
CA GLU A 191 -1.07 2.26 -11.46
C GLU A 191 -0.76 2.46 -9.98
N GLN A 192 -1.18 1.51 -9.13
CA GLN A 192 -0.96 1.58 -7.68
C GLN A 192 0.52 1.60 -7.31
N LEU A 193 1.36 0.81 -7.99
CA LEU A 193 2.80 0.78 -7.73
C LEU A 193 3.44 2.15 -7.95
N VAL A 194 3.08 2.80 -9.06
CA VAL A 194 3.64 4.10 -9.43
C VAL A 194 3.02 5.23 -8.60
N ASP A 195 1.76 5.11 -8.21
CA ASP A 195 1.08 6.05 -7.31
C ASP A 195 1.62 6.04 -5.88
N MET A 196 2.44 5.05 -5.52
CA MET A 196 3.20 5.08 -4.27
C MET A 196 4.41 6.02 -4.33
N LEU A 197 4.92 6.39 -5.52
CA LEU A 197 6.12 7.23 -5.65
C LEU A 197 5.94 8.66 -5.11
N PRO A 198 4.82 9.37 -5.36
CA PRO A 198 4.61 10.69 -4.80
C PRO A 198 4.56 10.74 -3.27
N LEU A 199 4.27 9.63 -2.57
CA LEU A 199 4.30 9.57 -1.10
C LEU A 199 5.70 9.80 -0.52
N VAL A 200 6.75 9.71 -1.33
CA VAL A 200 8.11 10.04 -0.92
C VAL A 200 8.27 11.54 -0.65
N LYS A 201 7.53 12.41 -1.37
CA LYS A 201 7.57 13.87 -1.21
C LYS A 201 7.32 14.31 0.25
N PRO A 202 6.18 13.97 0.90
CA PRO A 202 5.90 14.40 2.28
C PRO A 202 6.89 13.82 3.30
N VAL A 203 7.43 12.61 3.06
CA VAL A 203 8.45 12.02 3.95
C VAL A 203 9.72 12.85 3.94
N ILE A 204 10.18 13.27 2.76
CA ILE A 204 11.34 14.16 2.62
C ILE A 204 11.06 15.52 3.27
N THR A 205 9.87 16.07 3.07
CA THR A 205 9.47 17.36 3.69
C THR A 205 9.50 17.28 5.21
N ILE A 206 8.92 16.23 5.81
CA ILE A 206 8.92 16.02 7.27
C ILE A 206 10.35 15.84 7.79
N ALA A 207 11.19 15.06 7.11
CA ALA A 207 12.57 14.83 7.51
C ALA A 207 13.40 16.13 7.48
N TRP A 208 13.24 16.93 6.41
CA TRP A 208 13.90 18.23 6.31
C TRP A 208 13.43 19.20 7.39
N LEU A 209 12.11 19.30 7.61
CA LEU A 209 11.52 20.18 8.62
C LEU A 209 11.97 19.79 10.04
N ALA A 210 11.98 18.50 10.36
CA ALA A 210 12.46 18.00 11.64
C ALA A 210 13.93 18.38 11.88
N ARG A 211 14.79 18.24 10.86
CA ARG A 211 16.18 18.67 10.92
C ARG A 211 16.31 20.18 11.11
N ARG A 212 15.51 20.98 10.41
CA ARG A 212 15.53 22.45 10.53
C ARG A 212 15.13 22.91 11.93
N ILE A 213 14.05 22.36 12.49
CA ILE A 213 13.62 22.65 13.87
C ILE A 213 14.71 22.26 14.87
N HIS A 214 15.36 21.11 14.66
CA HIS A 214 16.44 20.65 15.54
C HIS A 214 17.59 21.66 15.59
N THR A 215 18.00 22.20 14.43
CA THR A 215 19.08 23.20 14.36
C THR A 215 18.70 24.57 14.92
N LEU A 216 17.43 24.98 14.84
CA LEU A 216 16.99 26.32 15.24
C LEU A 216 16.56 26.41 16.71
N VAL A 217 15.88 25.38 17.23
CA VAL A 217 15.22 25.41 18.55
C VAL A 217 15.80 24.35 19.50
N GLY A 218 16.43 23.30 18.95
CA GLY A 218 17.03 22.21 19.73
C GLY A 218 16.16 20.96 19.85
N PHE A 219 16.71 19.93 20.50
CA PHE A 219 16.15 18.56 20.52
C PHE A 219 14.73 18.46 21.13
N LYS A 220 14.46 19.20 22.22
CA LYS A 220 13.16 19.15 22.92
C LYS A 220 12.00 19.54 21.99
N ALA A 221 12.19 20.57 21.15
CA ALA A 221 11.18 21.03 20.22
C ALA A 221 10.94 20.03 19.07
N THR A 222 12.00 19.46 18.50
CA THR A 222 11.88 18.43 17.46
C THR A 222 11.14 17.20 17.95
N PHE A 223 11.44 16.75 19.17
CA PHE A 223 10.75 15.61 19.76
C PHE A 223 9.26 15.90 19.98
N SER A 224 8.92 17.08 20.53
CA SER A 224 7.53 17.50 20.70
C SER A 224 6.77 17.58 19.37
N PHE A 225 7.41 18.07 18.31
CA PHE A 225 6.82 18.15 16.96
C PHE A 225 6.54 16.77 16.37
N LEU A 226 7.52 15.86 16.44
CA LEU A 226 7.33 14.48 15.98
C LEU A 226 6.27 13.73 16.80
N ALA A 227 6.24 13.95 18.12
CA ALA A 227 5.21 13.40 18.99
C ALA A 227 3.82 13.91 18.61
N TYR A 228 3.68 15.21 18.32
CA TYR A 228 2.43 15.79 17.83
C TYR A 228 1.95 15.15 16.53
N LEU A 229 2.85 14.96 15.54
CA LEU A 229 2.51 14.26 14.30
C LEU A 229 2.10 12.80 14.55
N GLY A 230 2.84 12.08 15.40
CA GLY A 230 2.53 10.69 15.76
C GLY A 230 1.17 10.54 16.45
N LEU A 231 0.84 11.45 17.38
CA LEU A 231 -0.47 11.49 18.02
C LEU A 231 -1.58 11.79 17.02
N GLY A 232 -1.35 12.72 16.08
CA GLY A 232 -2.28 12.98 14.98
C GLY A 232 -2.57 11.73 14.15
N VAL A 233 -1.53 10.99 13.76
CA VAL A 233 -1.68 9.72 13.02
C VAL A 233 -2.43 8.67 13.85
N ALA A 234 -2.14 8.56 15.14
CA ALA A 234 -2.83 7.62 16.04
C ALA A 234 -4.32 7.96 16.18
N LEU A 235 -4.65 9.24 16.30
CA LEU A 235 -6.02 9.73 16.39
C LEU A 235 -6.78 9.48 15.09
N ILE A 236 -6.19 9.81 13.95
CA ILE A 236 -6.76 9.51 12.62
C ILE A 236 -6.98 8.00 12.48
N ARG A 237 -6.01 7.17 12.87
CA ARG A 237 -6.13 5.71 12.79
C ARG A 237 -7.21 5.13 13.72
N THR A 238 -7.50 5.80 14.83
CA THR A 238 -8.55 5.39 15.77
C THR A 238 -9.94 5.77 15.24
N ILE A 239 -10.07 6.93 14.60
CA ILE A 239 -11.33 7.42 14.03
C ILE A 239 -11.63 6.73 12.69
N MET A 240 -10.62 6.43 11.88
CA MET A 240 -10.82 5.79 10.58
C MET A 240 -11.37 4.38 10.75
N PRO A 241 -12.54 4.07 10.16
CA PRO A 241 -13.09 2.72 10.18
C PRO A 241 -12.17 1.75 9.41
N ASN A 242 -12.35 0.44 9.66
CA ASN A 242 -11.57 -0.59 8.99
C ASN A 242 -12.00 -0.73 7.51
N PHE A 243 -11.50 0.17 6.66
CA PHE A 243 -11.72 0.17 5.20
C PHE A 243 -11.40 -1.18 4.57
N LYS A 244 -10.39 -1.89 5.08
CA LYS A 244 -10.02 -3.21 4.58
C LYS A 244 -11.17 -4.21 4.70
N ALA A 245 -11.89 -4.21 5.82
CA ALA A 245 -13.04 -5.10 6.01
C ALA A 245 -14.18 -4.77 5.04
N ILE A 246 -14.44 -3.47 4.83
CA ILE A 246 -15.48 -2.98 3.91
C ILE A 246 -15.14 -3.38 2.46
N VAL A 247 -13.94 -3.06 1.99
CA VAL A 247 -13.46 -3.38 0.63
C VAL A 247 -13.43 -4.89 0.41
N THR A 248 -13.03 -5.69 1.42
CA THR A 248 -13.04 -7.15 1.29
C THR A 248 -14.47 -7.68 1.13
N LYS A 249 -15.43 -7.15 1.90
CA LYS A 249 -16.83 -7.54 1.80
C LYS A 249 -17.44 -7.13 0.47
N GLU A 250 -17.14 -5.92 0.00
CA GLU A 250 -17.56 -5.40 -1.30
C GLU A 250 -17.05 -6.29 -2.44
N ARG A 251 -15.74 -6.60 -2.47
CA ARG A 251 -15.17 -7.49 -3.49
C ARG A 251 -15.76 -8.90 -3.44
N GLN A 252 -16.10 -9.42 -2.27
CA GLN A 252 -16.78 -10.71 -2.15
C GLN A 252 -18.20 -10.67 -2.73
N LEU A 253 -18.95 -9.60 -2.49
CA LEU A 253 -20.30 -9.42 -3.03
C LEU A 253 -20.27 -9.20 -4.54
N GLU A 254 -19.36 -8.37 -5.03
CA GLU A 254 -19.15 -8.13 -6.45
C GLU A 254 -18.74 -9.43 -7.17
N GLY A 255 -17.87 -10.24 -6.56
CA GLY A 255 -17.51 -11.56 -7.07
C GLY A 255 -18.71 -12.50 -7.19
N LYS A 256 -19.59 -12.54 -6.17
CA LYS A 256 -20.83 -13.33 -6.22
C LYS A 256 -21.79 -12.82 -7.30
N TYR A 257 -21.93 -11.51 -7.43
CA TYR A 257 -22.77 -10.89 -8.47
C TYR A 257 -22.28 -11.28 -9.87
N LYS A 258 -20.99 -11.12 -10.17
CA LYS A 258 -20.38 -11.50 -11.46
C LYS A 258 -20.56 -12.98 -11.75
N PHE A 259 -20.39 -13.85 -10.75
CA PHE A 259 -20.59 -15.28 -10.89
C PHE A 259 -22.04 -15.65 -11.28
N VAL A 260 -23.04 -15.10 -10.57
CA VAL A 260 -24.45 -15.34 -10.90
C VAL A 260 -24.79 -14.80 -12.28
N HIS A 261 -24.30 -13.60 -12.62
CA HIS A 261 -24.53 -12.98 -13.92
C HIS A 261 -23.98 -13.83 -15.07
N ASN A 262 -22.75 -14.34 -14.96
CA ASN A 262 -22.14 -15.22 -15.96
C ASN A 262 -22.94 -16.52 -16.13
N ARG A 263 -23.44 -17.10 -15.03
CA ARG A 263 -24.31 -18.29 -15.08
C ARG A 263 -25.63 -18.04 -15.79
N VAL A 264 -26.27 -16.89 -15.54
CA VAL A 264 -27.50 -16.50 -16.25
C VAL A 264 -27.23 -16.31 -17.73
N GLN A 265 -26.13 -15.65 -18.10
CA GLN A 265 -25.75 -15.48 -19.51
C GLN A 265 -25.50 -16.83 -20.21
N THR A 266 -24.79 -17.74 -19.55
CA THR A 266 -24.51 -19.08 -20.09
C THR A 266 -25.77 -19.95 -20.23
N HIS A 267 -26.76 -19.77 -19.36
CA HIS A 267 -28.02 -20.52 -19.37
C HIS A 267 -29.21 -19.68 -19.87
N ALA A 268 -28.95 -18.57 -20.58
CA ALA A 268 -30.00 -17.67 -21.03
C ALA A 268 -30.95 -18.37 -22.02
N GLU A 269 -30.41 -19.23 -22.89
CA GLU A 269 -31.19 -19.99 -23.87
C GLU A 269 -32.14 -20.98 -23.21
N SER A 270 -31.69 -21.71 -22.18
CA SER A 270 -32.54 -22.67 -21.46
C SER A 270 -33.60 -21.99 -20.60
N ILE A 271 -33.29 -20.82 -20.01
CA ILE A 271 -34.25 -20.01 -19.27
C ILE A 271 -35.31 -19.42 -20.22
N ALA A 272 -34.90 -18.92 -21.39
CA ALA A 272 -35.82 -18.39 -22.40
C ALA A 272 -36.77 -19.47 -22.94
N PHE A 273 -36.27 -20.69 -23.17
CA PHE A 273 -37.08 -21.82 -23.62
C PHE A 273 -38.11 -22.27 -22.56
N PHE A 274 -37.78 -22.15 -21.27
CA PHE A 274 -38.71 -22.50 -20.18
C PHE A 274 -39.89 -21.53 -20.09
N TRP A 275 -39.69 -20.25 -20.40
CA TRP A 275 -40.74 -19.22 -20.36
C TRP A 275 -41.63 -19.17 -21.60
N TRP A 276 -41.18 -19.72 -22.73
CA TRP A 276 -41.94 -19.70 -23.98
C TRP A 276 -43.01 -20.80 -24.05
N ARG A 277 -43.01 -21.77 -23.14
CA ARG A 277 -43.93 -22.91 -23.10
C ARG A 277 -44.98 -22.76 -22.00
#